data_AF-A0A829Q271-F1
#
_entry.id   AF-A0A829Q271-F1
#
_cell.length_a   1.000
_cell.length_b   1.000
_cell.length_c   1.000
_cell.angle_alpha   90.00
_cell.angle_beta   90.00
_cell.angle_gamma   90.00
#
_symmetry.space_group_name_H-M   'P 1'
#
loop_
_entity.id
_entity.type
_entity.pdbx_description
1 polymer ?
#
loop_
_entity_poly.entity_id
_entity_poly.type
_entity_poly.pdbx_seq_one_letter_code
_entity_poly.pdbx_strand_id
1 'polypeptide(L)'
;MALYLPVCMGGLLLAAPASSDVSPGTVAVAMTLADDGVLNITETITPAKGQVLQRHLLLDVPVEGNRIQHFQVSNVTSTGDAEAAGDTGTLTIVARGPATVSYAVRGAVADAADHQQVTWPFASGWDSGMRDVTASFASPSTKPSSPTCSLGPPGSRTRCTAAQVDHTGVVRVQQDNVPPDSIATFTVTVPARTVPAGAIFTVIPGPAGPFALTRPAIAALAGLGAVTAALAGWVVVARRRDTHAAETSVTPIDPLVRDHTGSHFAAPDGVLPGQIGTVIDLRVDAVDLTATVIDLAVRGYLWIAETTGAEGRLDWQISRRARRTASWPPMRRNFWTSCCLRRPRRCTCPASRCRVPGWISAAFPR
;
A
#
# COMPACT_ATOMS: atom_id res chain seq x y z
N MET A 1 -24.71 -65.39 13.00
CA MET A 1 -23.78 -64.80 13.98
C MET A 1 -22.99 -63.73 13.24
N ALA A 2 -23.07 -62.42 13.51
CA ALA A 2 -23.67 -61.68 14.60
C ALA A 2 -24.15 -60.31 14.08
N LEU A 3 -25.29 -59.84 14.61
CA LEU A 3 -25.85 -58.50 14.43
C LEU A 3 -24.96 -57.45 15.12
N TYR A 4 -24.80 -56.28 14.49
CA TYR A 4 -24.33 -55.06 15.17
C TYR A 4 -25.45 -54.02 15.13
N LEU A 5 -26.06 -53.77 16.29
CA LEU A 5 -26.98 -52.66 16.57
C LEU A 5 -26.18 -51.43 17.01
N PRO A 6 -26.50 -50.21 16.53
CA PRO A 6 -25.94 -48.98 17.09
C PRO A 6 -26.74 -48.56 18.32
N VAL A 7 -26.04 -48.33 19.43
CA VAL A 7 -26.59 -47.82 20.70
C VAL A 7 -26.73 -46.29 20.61
N CYS A 8 -27.97 -45.79 20.62
CA CYS A 8 -28.27 -44.37 20.83
C CYS A 8 -28.10 -44.04 22.32
N MET A 9 -27.04 -43.29 22.64
CA MET A 9 -26.80 -42.78 23.99
C MET A 9 -27.48 -41.40 24.10
N GLY A 10 -28.65 -41.37 24.74
CA GLY A 10 -29.38 -40.13 25.02
C GLY A 10 -28.71 -39.33 26.14
N GLY A 11 -28.15 -38.17 25.80
CA GLY A 11 -27.67 -37.21 26.78
C GLY A 11 -28.82 -36.47 27.44
N LEU A 12 -28.99 -36.62 28.75
CA LEU A 12 -29.83 -35.73 29.56
C LEU A 12 -29.18 -34.34 29.60
N LEU A 13 -29.81 -33.37 28.94
CA LEU A 13 -29.56 -31.95 29.16
C LEU A 13 -30.11 -31.58 30.54
N LEU A 14 -29.23 -31.45 31.54
CA LEU A 14 -29.54 -30.75 32.77
C LEU A 14 -29.79 -29.28 32.43
N ALA A 15 -31.05 -28.86 32.47
CA ALA A 15 -31.40 -27.45 32.40
C ALA A 15 -30.77 -26.74 33.60
N ALA A 16 -29.85 -25.81 33.33
CA ALA A 16 -29.33 -24.91 34.35
C ALA A 16 -30.51 -24.11 34.95
N PRO A 17 -30.50 -23.82 36.26
CA PRO A 17 -31.53 -22.99 36.86
C PRO A 17 -31.47 -21.61 36.19
N ALA A 18 -32.61 -21.17 35.64
CA ALA A 18 -32.79 -19.80 35.22
C ALA A 18 -32.57 -18.90 36.45
N SER A 19 -31.45 -18.16 36.46
CA SER A 19 -31.28 -17.08 37.42
C SER A 19 -32.41 -16.10 37.18
N SER A 20 -33.21 -15.82 38.20
CA SER A 20 -34.24 -14.79 38.17
C SER A 20 -33.60 -13.49 37.69
N ASP A 21 -34.06 -12.97 36.55
CA ASP A 21 -33.74 -11.64 36.04
C ASP A 21 -34.09 -10.60 37.12
N VAL A 22 -33.10 -10.23 37.92
CA VAL A 22 -33.16 -9.00 38.69
C VAL A 22 -33.09 -7.91 37.64
N SER A 23 -34.23 -7.27 37.35
CA SER A 23 -34.30 -6.17 36.38
C SER A 23 -33.19 -5.18 36.72
N PRO A 24 -32.20 -4.95 35.85
CA PRO A 24 -31.06 -4.13 36.18
C PRO A 24 -31.50 -2.69 36.51
N GLY A 25 -30.76 -2.02 37.39
CA GLY A 25 -31.02 -0.62 37.76
C GLY A 25 -30.97 0.35 36.58
N THR A 26 -31.51 1.54 36.79
CA THR A 26 -31.53 2.64 35.81
C THR A 26 -30.86 3.89 36.35
N VAL A 27 -30.25 4.67 35.46
CA VAL A 27 -29.57 5.92 35.79
C VAL A 27 -30.00 7.02 34.81
N ALA A 28 -30.36 8.19 35.35
CA ALA A 28 -30.65 9.38 34.56
C ALA A 28 -29.68 10.50 34.94
N VAL A 29 -28.96 11.04 33.97
CA VAL A 29 -27.92 12.07 34.16
C VAL A 29 -28.38 13.38 33.53
N ALA A 30 -28.60 14.40 34.33
CA ALA A 30 -28.85 15.76 33.86
C ALA A 30 -27.56 16.57 33.93
N MET A 31 -27.11 17.09 32.79
CA MET A 31 -25.90 17.90 32.65
C MET A 31 -26.29 19.31 32.22
N THR A 32 -25.85 20.30 32.96
CA THR A 32 -26.08 21.71 32.65
C THR A 32 -24.74 22.44 32.64
N LEU A 33 -24.39 23.02 31.49
CA LEU A 33 -23.18 23.82 31.36
C LEU A 33 -23.47 25.24 31.85
N ALA A 34 -22.76 25.68 32.88
CA ALA A 34 -22.85 27.04 33.39
C ALA A 34 -21.96 28.00 32.58
N ASP A 35 -22.27 29.30 32.67
CA ASP A 35 -21.55 30.36 31.94
C ASP A 35 -20.07 30.48 32.36
N ASP A 36 -19.70 29.97 33.53
CA ASP A 36 -18.33 29.93 34.04
C ASP A 36 -17.50 28.74 33.51
N GLY A 37 -18.10 27.88 32.68
CA GLY A 37 -17.46 26.70 32.11
C GLY A 37 -17.49 25.46 33.02
N VAL A 38 -18.21 25.52 34.15
CA VAL A 38 -18.46 24.37 35.02
C VAL A 38 -19.65 23.57 34.50
N LEU A 39 -19.49 22.25 34.42
CA LEU A 39 -20.56 21.31 34.08
C LEU A 39 -21.20 20.82 35.38
N ASN A 40 -22.41 21.28 35.67
CA ASN A 40 -23.20 20.83 36.81
C ASN A 40 -23.94 19.55 36.44
N ILE A 41 -23.76 18.51 37.24
CA ILE A 41 -24.31 17.19 36.99
C ILE A 41 -25.22 16.77 38.13
N THR A 42 -26.40 16.27 37.77
CA THR A 42 -27.35 15.65 38.68
C THR A 42 -27.67 14.25 38.17
N GLU A 43 -27.33 13.25 38.97
CA GLU A 43 -27.56 11.83 38.67
C GLU A 43 -28.68 11.30 39.54
N THR A 44 -29.75 10.84 38.91
CA THR A 44 -30.84 10.12 39.56
C THR A 44 -30.61 8.63 39.34
N ILE A 45 -30.32 7.92 40.43
CA ILE A 45 -29.96 6.51 40.43
C ILE A 45 -31.13 5.72 41.02
N THR A 46 -31.60 4.71 40.30
CA THR A 46 -32.67 3.82 40.75
C THR A 46 -32.19 2.36 40.68
N PRO A 47 -31.58 1.84 41.75
CA PRO A 47 -31.16 0.45 41.83
C PRO A 47 -32.35 -0.51 41.79
N ALA A 48 -32.13 -1.74 41.32
CA ALA A 48 -33.11 -2.81 41.46
C ALA A 48 -33.29 -3.22 42.93
N LYS A 49 -34.39 -3.91 43.25
CA LYS A 49 -34.67 -4.36 44.62
C LYS A 49 -33.55 -5.30 45.11
N GLY A 50 -32.85 -4.88 46.17
CA GLY A 50 -31.75 -5.64 46.76
C GLY A 50 -30.42 -5.56 45.99
N GLN A 51 -30.34 -4.73 44.95
CA GLN A 51 -29.10 -4.43 44.24
C GLN A 51 -28.42 -3.22 44.88
N VAL A 52 -27.11 -3.31 45.07
CA VAL A 52 -26.25 -2.16 45.38
C VAL A 52 -25.55 -1.79 44.09
N LEU A 53 -25.70 -0.55 43.63
CA LEU A 53 -24.98 -0.02 42.48
C LEU A 53 -23.76 0.74 42.97
N GLN A 54 -22.56 0.34 42.53
CA GLN A 54 -21.34 1.05 42.83
C GLN A 54 -20.72 1.63 41.57
N ARG A 55 -20.32 2.90 41.65
CA ARG A 55 -19.60 3.60 40.60
C ARG A 55 -18.23 4.04 41.10
N HIS A 56 -17.20 3.71 40.34
CA HIS A 56 -15.82 4.15 40.53
C HIS A 56 -15.35 4.86 39.26
N LEU A 57 -15.55 6.18 39.21
CA LEU A 57 -15.13 7.00 38.08
C LEU A 57 -13.73 7.57 38.33
N LEU A 58 -12.77 7.22 37.47
CA LEU A 58 -11.49 7.91 37.40
C LEU A 58 -11.66 9.26 36.70
N LEU A 59 -11.11 10.32 37.30
CA LEU A 59 -11.15 11.68 36.76
C LEU A 59 -10.03 11.97 35.76
N ASP A 60 -9.13 11.02 35.57
CA ASP A 60 -8.13 11.03 34.52
C ASP A 60 -8.59 10.10 33.40
N VAL A 61 -9.28 10.66 32.41
CA VAL A 61 -9.94 9.87 31.37
C VAL A 61 -9.11 9.91 30.09
N PRO A 62 -8.71 8.74 29.54
CA PRO A 62 -8.07 8.71 28.24
C PRO A 62 -9.06 9.21 27.18
N VAL A 63 -8.59 10.06 26.27
CA VAL A 63 -9.39 10.56 25.14
C VAL A 63 -8.63 10.33 23.83
N GLU A 64 -9.30 10.55 22.69
CA GLU A 64 -8.65 10.45 21.38
C GLU A 64 -7.40 11.34 21.28
N GLY A 65 -6.42 10.87 20.49
CA GLY A 65 -5.14 11.57 20.32
C GLY A 65 -4.07 11.20 21.35
N ASN A 66 -4.20 10.03 21.99
CA ASN A 66 -3.23 9.49 22.96
C ASN A 66 -2.91 10.48 24.09
N ARG A 67 -3.97 11.06 24.66
CA ARG A 67 -3.91 12.06 25.72
C ARG A 67 -4.91 11.72 26.81
N ILE A 68 -4.62 12.16 28.02
CA ILE A 68 -5.51 12.05 29.19
C ILE A 68 -6.12 13.42 29.38
N GLN A 69 -7.45 13.48 29.51
CA GLN A 69 -8.16 14.67 29.94
C GLN A 69 -8.38 14.58 31.45
N HIS A 70 -7.96 15.63 32.16
CA HIS A 70 -8.08 15.72 33.61
C HIS A 70 -9.35 16.47 34.00
N PHE A 71 -10.20 15.82 34.78
CA PHE A 71 -11.42 16.37 35.34
C PHE A 71 -11.22 16.69 36.83
N GLN A 72 -11.90 17.73 37.31
CA GLN A 72 -11.95 18.05 38.73
C GLN A 72 -13.40 18.09 39.18
N VAL A 73 -13.72 17.29 40.20
CA VAL A 73 -15.07 17.23 40.77
C VAL A 73 -15.09 17.96 42.11
N SER A 74 -16.13 18.75 42.33
CA SER A 74 -16.33 19.54 43.56
C SER A 74 -17.83 19.56 43.94
N ASN A 75 -18.13 20.00 45.17
CA ASN A 75 -19.50 20.14 45.68
C ASN A 75 -20.34 18.86 45.55
N VAL A 76 -19.74 17.70 45.82
CA VAL A 76 -20.44 16.41 45.79
C VAL A 76 -21.45 16.37 46.94
N THR A 77 -22.71 16.15 46.59
CA THR A 77 -23.84 16.04 47.52
C THR A 77 -24.70 14.85 47.11
N SER A 78 -25.18 14.09 48.07
CA SER A 78 -26.13 13.00 47.83
C SER A 78 -27.40 13.18 48.66
N THR A 79 -28.52 12.78 48.10
CA THR A 79 -29.83 12.77 48.76
C THR A 79 -30.48 11.40 48.52
N GLY A 80 -31.08 10.81 49.56
CA GLY A 80 -31.65 9.46 49.48
C GLY A 80 -30.69 8.39 50.00
N ASP A 81 -30.85 7.15 49.53
CA ASP A 81 -30.07 6.00 50.00
C ASP A 81 -28.79 5.79 49.16
N ALA A 82 -27.95 6.83 49.14
CA ALA A 82 -26.64 6.78 48.49
C ALA A 82 -25.57 7.60 49.22
N GLU A 83 -24.35 7.07 49.18
CA GLU A 83 -23.13 7.74 49.61
C GLU A 83 -22.32 8.13 48.38
N ALA A 84 -21.92 9.40 48.30
CA ALA A 84 -21.09 9.90 47.23
C ALA A 84 -19.90 10.67 47.80
N ALA A 85 -18.71 10.37 47.31
CA ALA A 85 -17.47 11.02 47.72
C ALA A 85 -16.60 11.30 46.48
N GLY A 86 -16.12 12.53 46.39
CA GLY A 86 -15.09 12.92 45.43
C GLY A 86 -13.76 13.09 46.14
N ASP A 87 -12.73 12.39 45.67
CA ASP A 87 -11.34 12.54 46.09
C ASP A 87 -10.50 13.11 44.93
N THR A 88 -9.23 13.43 45.17
CA THR A 88 -8.28 13.82 44.13
C THR A 88 -8.11 12.70 43.12
N GLY A 89 -8.80 12.83 41.97
CA GLY A 89 -8.66 11.90 40.84
C GLY A 89 -9.73 10.81 40.76
N THR A 90 -10.63 10.67 41.75
CA THR A 90 -11.68 9.63 41.73
C THR A 90 -13.01 10.15 42.28
N LEU A 91 -14.12 9.78 41.64
CA LEU A 91 -15.48 9.95 42.14
C LEU A 91 -16.09 8.57 42.42
N THR A 92 -16.46 8.34 43.68
CA THR A 92 -17.09 7.10 44.11
C THR A 92 -18.53 7.35 44.51
N ILE A 93 -19.46 6.55 44.00
CA ILE A 93 -20.88 6.60 44.35
C ILE A 93 -21.33 5.19 44.71
N VAL A 94 -21.98 5.03 45.85
CA VAL A 94 -22.56 3.76 46.31
C VAL A 94 -24.03 4.01 46.60
N ALA A 95 -24.92 3.47 45.77
CA ALA A 95 -26.37 3.58 45.94
C ALA A 95 -26.97 2.24 46.35
N ARG A 96 -27.66 2.21 47.50
CA ARG A 96 -28.37 1.03 48.04
C ARG A 96 -29.88 1.10 47.80
N GLY A 97 -30.37 2.28 47.43
CA GLY A 97 -31.74 2.53 47.02
C GLY A 97 -31.85 3.76 46.12
N PRO A 98 -33.07 4.22 45.80
CA PRO A 98 -33.28 5.40 44.98
C PRO A 98 -32.61 6.62 45.61
N ALA A 99 -31.79 7.30 44.82
CA ALA A 99 -31.01 8.44 45.29
C ALA A 99 -30.71 9.43 44.17
N THR A 100 -30.36 10.65 44.57
CA THR A 100 -29.93 11.71 43.67
C THR A 100 -28.58 12.24 44.13
N VAL A 101 -27.59 12.24 43.23
CA VAL A 101 -26.25 12.74 43.49
C VAL A 101 -26.00 13.95 42.61
N SER A 102 -25.58 15.06 43.21
CA SER A 102 -25.25 16.29 42.48
C SER A 102 -23.80 16.70 42.72
N TYR A 103 -23.11 17.11 41.66
CA TYR A 103 -21.72 17.53 41.72
C TYR A 103 -21.35 18.47 40.56
N ALA A 104 -20.28 19.24 40.74
CA ALA A 104 -19.78 20.21 39.78
C ALA A 104 -18.45 19.74 39.17
N VAL A 105 -18.36 19.71 37.84
CA VAL A 105 -17.20 19.24 37.09
C VAL A 105 -16.51 20.40 36.37
N ARG A 106 -15.20 20.53 36.59
CA ARG A 106 -14.31 21.37 35.78
C ARG A 106 -13.44 20.49 34.88
N GLY A 107 -13.02 21.06 33.74
CA GLY A 107 -12.18 20.36 32.76
C GLY A 107 -12.96 19.69 31.63
N ALA A 108 -14.30 19.78 31.62
CA ALA A 108 -15.13 19.16 30.58
C ALA A 108 -15.14 19.89 29.24
N VAL A 109 -14.85 21.21 29.24
CA VAL A 109 -14.87 22.05 28.04
C VAL A 109 -13.47 22.23 27.48
N ALA A 110 -13.23 21.66 26.30
CA ALA A 110 -12.02 21.83 25.52
C ALA A 110 -12.21 22.91 24.45
N ASP A 111 -11.21 23.75 24.25
CA ASP A 111 -11.20 24.75 23.19
C ASP A 111 -10.63 24.14 21.91
N ALA A 112 -11.31 24.37 20.80
CA ALA A 112 -10.81 24.15 19.45
C ALA A 112 -10.87 25.48 18.67
N ALA A 113 -10.19 25.54 17.51
CA ALA A 113 -9.98 26.81 16.81
C ALA A 113 -11.28 27.54 16.43
N ASP A 114 -12.31 26.82 16.02
CA ASP A 114 -13.59 27.34 15.52
C ASP A 114 -14.79 26.93 16.37
N HIS A 115 -14.59 26.07 17.37
CA HIS A 115 -15.65 25.54 18.22
C HIS A 115 -15.13 25.12 19.60
N GLN A 116 -16.02 24.89 20.54
CA GLN A 116 -15.71 24.29 21.84
C GLN A 116 -16.31 22.90 21.92
N GLN A 117 -15.58 21.96 22.51
CA GLN A 117 -16.00 20.58 22.65
C GLN A 117 -16.23 20.25 24.12
N VAL A 118 -17.44 19.81 24.47
CA VAL A 118 -17.78 19.35 25.81
C VAL A 118 -17.80 17.84 25.82
N THR A 119 -17.01 17.24 26.71
CA THR A 119 -16.87 15.78 26.82
C THR A 119 -17.09 15.34 28.26
N TRP A 120 -17.92 14.31 28.46
CA TRP A 120 -18.13 13.70 29.78
C TRP A 120 -18.49 12.20 29.69
N PRO A 121 -17.84 11.31 30.46
CA PRO A 121 -18.19 9.89 30.52
C PRO A 121 -19.37 9.64 31.47
N PHE A 122 -20.58 9.98 31.01
CA PHE A 122 -21.81 9.97 31.82
C PHE A 122 -22.18 8.57 32.37
N ALA A 123 -21.83 7.48 31.69
CA ALA A 123 -22.04 6.13 32.19
C ALA A 123 -20.72 5.36 32.16
N SER A 124 -19.97 5.40 33.27
CA SER A 124 -18.66 4.77 33.37
C SER A 124 -18.32 4.38 34.80
N GLY A 125 -17.57 3.28 34.94
CA GLY A 125 -17.10 2.78 36.23
C GLY A 125 -18.15 2.08 37.08
N TRP A 126 -19.28 1.67 36.48
CA TRP A 126 -20.33 0.94 37.18
C TRP A 126 -19.99 -0.55 37.29
N ASP A 127 -20.07 -1.08 38.51
CA ASP A 127 -19.75 -2.47 38.86
C ASP A 127 -20.73 -3.51 38.29
N SER A 128 -21.93 -3.06 37.94
CA SER A 128 -23.03 -3.90 37.50
C SER A 128 -23.70 -3.30 36.26
N GLY A 129 -24.32 -4.17 35.47
CA GLY A 129 -25.01 -3.76 34.26
C GLY A 129 -26.24 -2.93 34.58
N MET A 130 -26.56 -1.99 33.70
CA MET A 130 -27.75 -1.16 33.81
C MET A 130 -28.67 -1.40 32.62
N ARG A 131 -29.98 -1.33 32.87
CA ARG A 131 -30.98 -1.57 31.85
C ARG A 131 -31.08 -0.38 30.92
N ASP A 132 -31.23 0.81 31.50
CA ASP A 132 -31.38 2.05 30.76
C ASP A 132 -30.51 3.12 31.42
N VAL A 133 -29.70 3.79 30.61
CA VAL A 133 -29.00 5.01 31.01
C VAL A 133 -29.43 6.14 30.09
N THR A 134 -29.98 7.18 30.68
CA THR A 134 -30.41 8.40 29.98
C THR A 134 -29.53 9.56 30.39
N ALA A 135 -29.23 10.43 29.44
CA ALA A 135 -28.48 11.65 29.66
C ALA A 135 -29.15 12.83 28.95
N SER A 136 -29.18 13.97 29.62
CA SER A 136 -29.62 15.24 29.04
C SER A 136 -28.54 16.29 29.20
N PHE A 137 -28.36 17.13 28.19
CA PHE A 137 -27.37 18.20 28.20
C PHE A 137 -28.00 19.52 27.74
N ALA A 138 -27.83 20.56 28.57
CA ALA A 138 -28.22 21.92 28.25
C ALA A 138 -27.01 22.84 28.30
N SER A 139 -26.86 23.70 27.29
CA SER A 139 -25.83 24.73 27.22
C SER A 139 -26.42 26.13 27.17
N PRO A 140 -25.67 27.18 27.55
CA PRO A 140 -26.12 28.57 27.43
C PRO A 140 -26.35 29.00 25.97
N SER A 141 -25.65 28.37 25.02
CA SER A 141 -25.89 28.55 23.58
C SER A 141 -27.08 27.71 23.10
N THR A 142 -27.96 28.31 22.30
CA THR A 142 -29.13 27.63 21.69
C THR A 142 -28.78 26.85 20.42
N LYS A 143 -27.49 26.72 20.07
CA LYS A 143 -27.01 26.04 18.86
C LYS A 143 -25.94 24.99 19.16
N PRO A 144 -26.21 23.96 19.98
CA PRO A 144 -25.33 22.79 20.03
C PRO A 144 -25.38 22.07 18.68
N SER A 145 -24.21 21.67 18.16
CA SER A 145 -24.15 20.84 16.96
C SER A 145 -24.45 19.38 17.29
N SER A 146 -24.43 18.50 16.28
CA SER A 146 -24.80 17.10 16.41
C SER A 146 -24.07 16.39 17.57
N PRO A 147 -24.81 15.86 18.56
CA PRO A 147 -24.21 15.14 19.68
C PRO A 147 -23.67 13.79 19.23
N THR A 148 -22.51 13.43 19.74
CA THR A 148 -21.90 12.12 19.54
C THR A 148 -21.89 11.38 20.87
N CYS A 149 -22.41 10.16 20.87
CA CYS A 149 -22.36 9.25 22.01
C CYS A 149 -21.69 7.96 21.56
N SER A 150 -20.58 7.61 22.21
CA SER A 150 -19.81 6.41 21.90
C SER A 150 -19.77 5.46 23.10
N LEU A 151 -20.02 4.19 22.85
CA LEU A 151 -19.92 3.11 23.83
C LEU A 151 -18.60 2.35 23.64
N GLY A 152 -17.81 2.20 24.70
CA GLY A 152 -16.54 1.49 24.72
C GLY A 152 -15.33 2.41 25.01
N PRO A 153 -14.10 1.92 24.75
CA PRO A 153 -12.89 2.68 25.01
C PRO A 153 -12.80 3.93 24.10
N PRO A 154 -11.90 4.87 24.43
CA PRO A 154 -11.71 6.09 23.65
C PRO A 154 -11.41 5.78 22.18
N GLY A 155 -12.09 6.47 21.25
CA GLY A 155 -12.01 6.20 19.81
C GLY A 155 -12.94 5.10 19.30
N SER A 156 -13.77 4.50 20.16
CA SER A 156 -14.82 3.57 19.74
C SER A 156 -15.82 4.26 18.80
N ARG A 157 -16.17 3.56 17.71
CA ARG A 157 -17.19 4.01 16.75
C ARG A 157 -18.58 3.43 17.02
N THR A 158 -18.73 2.65 18.08
CA THR A 158 -20.01 2.09 18.49
C THR A 158 -20.88 3.21 19.02
N ARG A 159 -21.96 3.55 18.29
CA ARG A 159 -22.90 4.59 18.69
C ARG A 159 -23.84 4.10 19.78
N CYS A 160 -24.28 5.01 20.63
CA CYS A 160 -25.33 4.72 21.60
C CYS A 160 -26.70 4.51 20.93
N THR A 161 -27.67 3.92 21.65
CA THR A 161 -29.02 3.63 21.13
C THR A 161 -29.69 4.87 20.53
N ALA A 162 -29.64 6.00 21.22
CA ALA A 162 -30.15 7.27 20.71
C ALA A 162 -29.31 8.46 21.18
N ALA A 163 -29.11 9.43 20.29
CA ALA A 163 -28.54 10.74 20.59
C ALA A 163 -29.16 11.77 19.66
N GLN A 164 -29.93 12.71 20.21
CA GLN A 164 -30.72 13.68 19.44
C GLN A 164 -30.74 15.05 20.13
N VAL A 165 -30.94 16.09 19.33
CA VAL A 165 -31.18 17.46 19.84
C VAL A 165 -32.67 17.73 19.73
N ASP A 166 -33.28 18.13 20.85
CA ASP A 166 -34.70 18.49 20.90
C ASP A 166 -34.95 19.88 20.29
N HIS A 167 -36.22 20.20 20.02
CA HIS A 167 -36.67 21.51 19.54
C HIS A 167 -36.30 22.67 20.48
N THR A 168 -36.08 22.37 21.76
CA THR A 168 -35.62 23.31 22.80
C THR A 168 -34.11 23.56 22.78
N GLY A 169 -33.35 22.82 21.96
CA GLY A 169 -31.88 22.85 21.97
C GLY A 169 -31.24 21.97 23.04
N VAL A 170 -32.05 21.27 23.86
CA VAL A 170 -31.54 20.29 24.83
C VAL A 170 -31.16 19.00 24.11
N VAL A 171 -29.95 18.52 24.37
CA VAL A 171 -29.48 17.24 23.85
C VAL A 171 -30.00 16.12 24.73
N ARG A 172 -30.56 15.06 24.14
CA ARG A 172 -30.95 13.83 24.83
C ARG A 172 -30.21 12.64 24.27
N VAL A 173 -29.72 11.81 25.17
CA VAL A 173 -28.95 10.61 24.89
C VAL A 173 -29.56 9.47 25.68
N GLN A 174 -29.67 8.30 25.05
CA GLN A 174 -30.14 7.08 25.68
C GLN A 174 -29.26 5.92 25.24
N GLN A 175 -28.90 5.09 26.20
CA GLN A 175 -28.23 3.82 25.98
C GLN A 175 -28.95 2.73 26.77
N ASP A 176 -29.33 1.67 26.07
CA ASP A 176 -29.96 0.51 26.68
C ASP A 176 -28.92 -0.60 26.88
N ASN A 177 -29.13 -1.44 27.90
CA ASN A 177 -28.30 -2.60 28.26
C ASN A 177 -26.81 -2.26 28.33
N VAL A 178 -26.44 -1.33 29.22
CA VAL A 178 -25.05 -0.94 29.48
C VAL A 178 -24.37 -2.08 30.26
N PRO A 179 -23.33 -2.74 29.70
CA PRO A 179 -22.61 -3.78 30.42
C PRO A 179 -21.85 -3.23 31.63
N PRO A 180 -21.56 -4.08 32.64
CA PRO A 180 -20.62 -3.74 33.71
C PRO A 180 -19.28 -3.24 33.15
N ASP A 181 -18.65 -2.29 33.83
CA ASP A 181 -17.34 -1.71 33.49
C ASP A 181 -17.23 -1.09 32.08
N SER A 182 -18.36 -0.90 31.39
CA SER A 182 -18.37 -0.22 30.11
C SER A 182 -18.30 1.31 30.30
N ILE A 183 -17.81 1.99 29.27
CA ILE A 183 -17.64 3.45 29.25
C ILE A 183 -18.52 4.00 28.14
N ALA A 184 -19.56 4.74 28.49
CA ALA A 184 -20.34 5.56 27.56
C ALA A 184 -19.91 7.01 27.70
N THR A 185 -19.35 7.56 26.62
CA THR A 185 -18.86 8.94 26.58
C THR A 185 -19.78 9.79 25.73
N PHE A 186 -20.20 10.91 26.32
CA PHE A 186 -20.95 11.95 25.64
C PHE A 186 -19.99 13.03 25.15
N THR A 187 -20.19 13.47 23.91
CA THR A 187 -19.41 14.54 23.30
C THR A 187 -20.32 15.42 22.46
N VAL A 188 -20.31 16.72 22.74
CA VAL A 188 -21.06 17.71 21.96
C VAL A 188 -20.18 18.90 21.65
N THR A 189 -20.37 19.45 20.45
CA THR A 189 -19.68 20.66 20.02
C THR A 189 -20.63 21.86 20.16
N VAL A 190 -20.12 22.92 20.75
CA VAL A 190 -20.80 24.22 20.92
C VAL A 190 -19.98 25.30 20.22
N PRO A 191 -20.57 26.46 19.86
CA PRO A 191 -19.85 27.54 19.21
C PRO A 191 -18.64 28.01 20.04
N ALA A 192 -17.58 28.46 19.37
CA ALA A 192 -16.42 29.01 20.06
C ALA A 192 -16.81 30.21 20.94
N ARG A 193 -16.12 30.35 22.08
CA ARG A 193 -16.37 31.42 23.06
C ARG A 193 -17.77 31.39 23.68
N THR A 194 -18.39 30.21 23.80
CA THR A 194 -19.65 30.07 24.55
C THR A 194 -19.38 30.18 26.06
N VAL A 195 -18.33 29.52 26.55
CA VAL A 195 -17.90 29.55 27.96
C VAL A 195 -16.37 29.57 28.05
N PRO A 196 -15.76 29.89 29.21
CA PRO A 196 -14.34 29.69 29.44
C PRO A 196 -13.95 28.21 29.28
N ALA A 197 -12.96 27.91 28.44
CA ALA A 197 -12.45 26.55 28.28
C ALA A 197 -11.48 26.21 29.42
N GLY A 198 -11.68 25.05 30.05
CA GLY A 198 -10.93 24.64 31.24
C GLY A 198 -10.31 23.24 31.13
N ALA A 199 -10.39 22.57 29.98
CA ALA A 199 -9.82 21.24 29.80
C ALA A 199 -8.29 21.24 29.87
N ILE A 200 -7.74 20.36 30.71
CA ILE A 200 -6.30 20.13 30.84
C ILE A 200 -5.99 18.76 30.24
N PHE A 201 -5.01 18.71 29.34
CA PHE A 201 -4.59 17.48 28.67
C PHE A 201 -3.14 17.14 28.99
N THR A 202 -2.89 15.88 29.36
CA THR A 202 -1.54 15.31 29.42
C THR A 202 -1.35 14.33 28.28
N VAL A 203 -0.25 14.47 27.52
CA VAL A 203 0.07 13.55 26.43
C VAL A 203 0.58 12.24 27.03
N ILE A 204 -0.03 11.12 26.64
CA ILE A 204 0.51 9.80 26.96
C ILE A 204 1.69 9.57 26.01
N PRO A 205 2.89 9.20 26.49
CA PRO A 205 3.95 8.74 25.62
C PRO A 205 3.53 7.40 25.00
N GLY A 206 3.02 7.43 23.77
CA GLY A 206 2.66 6.22 23.03
C GLY A 206 3.88 5.58 22.37
N PRO A 207 3.82 4.27 22.03
CA PRO A 207 4.79 3.70 21.11
C PRO A 207 4.79 4.54 19.83
N ALA A 208 5.99 4.84 19.34
CA ALA A 208 6.19 5.65 18.15
C ALA A 208 5.37 5.03 17.00
N GLY A 209 4.48 5.82 16.37
CA GLY A 209 3.63 5.33 15.29
C GLY A 209 4.44 4.78 14.10
N PRO A 210 3.81 4.09 13.14
CA PRO A 210 4.51 3.47 12.00
C PRO A 210 5.30 4.45 11.13
N PHE A 211 4.96 5.74 11.20
CA PHE A 211 5.65 6.83 10.50
C PHE A 211 6.47 7.74 11.43
N ALA A 212 6.69 7.34 12.68
CA ALA A 212 7.49 8.13 13.59
C ALA A 212 8.97 8.07 13.20
N LEU A 213 9.61 9.24 13.19
CA LEU A 213 11.02 9.39 12.86
C LEU A 213 11.90 8.93 14.04
N THR A 214 11.96 7.62 14.23
CA THR A 214 12.77 7.00 15.29
C THR A 214 14.24 7.00 14.91
N ARG A 215 15.14 6.94 15.90
CA ARG A 215 16.59 6.81 15.68
C ARG A 215 16.97 5.68 14.69
N PRO A 216 16.43 4.44 14.80
CA PRO A 216 16.72 3.40 13.81
C PRO A 216 16.18 3.73 12.41
N ALA A 217 15.01 4.36 12.29
CA ALA A 217 14.48 4.80 10.99
C ALA A 217 15.39 5.84 10.32
N ILE A 218 15.89 6.81 11.09
CA ILE A 218 16.84 7.82 10.60
C ILE A 218 18.14 7.14 10.12
N ALA A 219 18.67 6.19 10.90
CA ALA A 219 19.88 5.44 10.52
C ALA A 219 19.68 4.63 9.24
N ALA A 220 18.51 3.98 9.08
CA ALA A 220 18.17 3.23 7.87
C ALA A 220 18.05 4.15 6.64
N LEU A 221 17.39 5.31 6.77
CA LEU A 221 17.27 6.30 5.70
C LEU A 221 18.64 6.90 5.32
N ALA A 222 19.48 7.21 6.29
CA ALA A 222 20.84 7.67 6.05
C ALA A 222 21.69 6.61 5.33
N GLY A 223 21.58 5.33 5.75
CA GLY A 223 22.23 4.20 5.09
C GLY A 223 21.76 4.03 3.65
N LEU A 224 20.46 4.12 3.39
CA LEU A 224 19.91 4.08 2.03
C LEU A 224 20.42 5.27 1.19
N GLY A 225 20.49 6.47 1.76
CA GLY A 225 21.07 7.64 1.12
C GLY A 225 22.54 7.44 0.73
N ALA A 226 23.35 6.85 1.62
CA ALA A 226 24.74 6.53 1.33
C ALA A 226 24.89 5.47 0.22
N VAL A 227 24.07 4.40 0.26
CA VAL A 227 24.09 3.34 -0.78
C VAL A 227 23.68 3.89 -2.14
N THR A 228 22.63 4.72 -2.19
CA THR A 228 22.16 5.33 -3.45
C THR A 228 23.21 6.30 -4.02
N ALA A 229 23.86 7.11 -3.19
CA ALA A 229 24.96 7.97 -3.61
C ALA A 229 26.17 7.17 -4.12
N ALA A 230 26.52 6.07 -3.45
CA ALA A 230 27.61 5.19 -3.87
C ALA A 230 27.31 4.52 -5.23
N LEU A 231 26.08 4.02 -5.43
CA LEU A 231 25.63 3.46 -6.71
C LEU A 231 25.64 4.51 -7.82
N ALA A 232 25.15 5.72 -7.55
CA ALA A 232 25.19 6.81 -8.52
C ALA A 232 26.62 7.17 -8.90
N GLY A 233 27.52 7.29 -7.92
CA GLY A 233 28.95 7.52 -8.16
C GLY A 233 29.60 6.40 -8.97
N TRP A 234 29.28 5.14 -8.67
CA TRP A 234 29.77 3.98 -9.41
C TRP A 234 29.31 4.01 -10.87
N VAL A 235 28.04 4.29 -11.14
CA VAL A 235 27.51 4.43 -12.52
C VAL A 235 28.23 5.54 -13.28
N VAL A 236 28.49 6.69 -12.64
CA VAL A 236 29.24 7.80 -13.27
C VAL A 236 30.67 7.36 -13.61
N VAL A 237 31.36 6.68 -12.70
CA VAL A 237 32.73 6.17 -12.95
C VAL A 237 32.75 5.12 -14.05
N ALA A 238 31.80 4.19 -14.05
CA ALA A 238 31.67 3.17 -15.10
C ALA A 238 31.49 3.82 -16.48
N ARG A 239 30.55 4.77 -16.60
CA ARG A 239 30.32 5.51 -17.85
C ARG A 239 31.54 6.27 -18.35
N ARG A 240 32.34 6.87 -17.45
CA ARG A 240 33.58 7.57 -17.84
C ARG A 240 34.66 6.61 -18.35
N ARG A 241 34.72 5.38 -17.84
CA ARG A 241 35.67 4.38 -18.34
C ARG A 241 35.32 3.94 -19.76
N ASP A 242 34.03 3.78 -20.05
CA ASP A 242 33.57 3.37 -21.38
C ASP A 242 33.85 4.45 -22.44
N THR A 243 33.74 5.73 -22.09
CA THR A 243 34.11 6.83 -23.02
C THR A 243 35.60 6.83 -23.36
N HIS A 244 36.47 6.50 -22.40
CA HIS A 244 37.91 6.41 -22.67
C HIS A 244 38.30 5.18 -23.52
N ALA A 245 37.53 4.08 -23.47
CA ALA A 245 37.78 2.93 -24.32
C ALA A 245 37.40 3.19 -25.80
N ALA A 246 36.38 4.00 -26.04
CA ALA A 246 35.93 4.40 -27.39
C ALA A 246 36.91 5.34 -28.11
N GLU A 247 37.85 5.98 -27.39
CA GLU A 247 38.90 6.84 -27.96
C GLU A 247 40.11 6.06 -28.49
N THR A 248 40.07 4.72 -28.48
CA THR A 248 41.10 3.89 -29.12
C THR A 248 41.09 4.16 -30.63
N SER A 249 42.02 4.99 -31.09
CA SER A 249 42.13 5.40 -32.49
C SER A 249 42.47 4.20 -33.38
N VAL A 250 41.47 3.62 -34.05
CA VAL A 250 41.69 2.69 -35.15
C VAL A 250 42.04 3.53 -36.38
N THR A 251 43.27 3.40 -36.87
CA THR A 251 43.66 4.00 -38.16
C THR A 251 42.78 3.40 -39.27
N PRO A 252 41.98 4.20 -39.99
CA PRO A 252 41.15 3.68 -41.07
C PRO A 252 42.06 3.12 -42.18
N ILE A 253 41.91 1.83 -42.48
CA ILE A 253 42.54 1.22 -43.66
C ILE A 253 41.60 1.48 -44.83
N ASP A 254 42.07 2.15 -45.88
CA ASP A 254 41.32 2.28 -47.14
C ASP A 254 41.38 0.94 -47.90
N PRO A 255 40.24 0.22 -48.06
CA PRO A 255 40.24 -1.07 -48.70
C PRO A 255 40.31 -1.00 -50.24
N LEU A 256 40.27 0.20 -50.83
CA LEU A 256 40.35 0.41 -52.27
C LEU A 256 41.80 0.65 -52.72
N VAL A 257 42.39 -0.36 -53.34
CA VAL A 257 43.71 -0.25 -53.98
C VAL A 257 43.50 0.16 -55.44
N ARG A 258 44.16 1.24 -55.85
CA ARG A 258 44.13 1.73 -57.24
C ARG A 258 45.45 1.44 -57.92
N ASP A 259 45.41 0.73 -59.03
CA ASP A 259 46.57 0.49 -59.90
C ASP A 259 46.29 0.92 -61.35
N HIS A 260 47.25 0.69 -62.23
CA HIS A 260 47.22 1.05 -63.66
C HIS A 260 46.22 0.21 -64.49
N THR A 261 45.64 -0.83 -63.90
CA THR A 261 44.64 -1.73 -64.51
C THR A 261 43.23 -1.51 -63.97
N GLY A 262 43.08 -0.72 -62.90
CA GLY A 262 41.79 -0.29 -62.34
C GLY A 262 41.81 -0.16 -60.81
N SER A 263 40.63 0.02 -60.22
CA SER A 263 40.44 -0.07 -58.77
C SER A 263 40.02 -1.48 -58.39
N HIS A 264 40.71 -2.11 -57.45
CA HIS A 264 40.33 -3.40 -56.88
C HIS A 264 40.28 -3.34 -55.36
N PHE A 265 39.44 -4.19 -54.77
CA PHE A 265 39.27 -4.27 -53.33
C PHE A 265 40.36 -5.20 -52.75
N ALA A 266 41.17 -4.69 -51.84
CA ALA A 266 42.16 -5.49 -51.11
C ALA A 266 41.71 -5.62 -49.65
N ALA A 267 41.04 -6.73 -49.35
CA ALA A 267 40.73 -7.06 -47.95
C ALA A 267 42.03 -7.41 -47.21
N PRO A 268 42.18 -7.03 -45.93
CA PRO A 268 43.31 -7.46 -45.10
C PRO A 268 43.50 -8.97 -45.13
N ASP A 269 44.76 -9.40 -45.14
CA ASP A 269 45.09 -10.83 -45.22
C ASP A 269 44.45 -11.61 -44.05
N GLY A 270 43.79 -12.72 -44.40
CA GLY A 270 43.19 -13.63 -43.43
C GLY A 270 41.75 -13.32 -43.03
N VAL A 271 41.14 -12.22 -43.48
CA VAL A 271 39.74 -11.89 -43.16
C VAL A 271 38.86 -11.95 -44.41
N LEU A 272 37.82 -12.79 -44.38
CA LEU A 272 36.86 -12.87 -45.47
C LEU A 272 35.88 -11.70 -45.42
N PRO A 273 35.47 -11.12 -46.57
CA PRO A 273 34.52 -10.00 -46.60
C PRO A 273 33.22 -10.30 -45.82
N GLY A 274 32.67 -11.50 -45.95
CA GLY A 274 31.47 -11.92 -45.21
C GLY A 274 31.71 -12.28 -43.73
N GLN A 275 32.95 -12.34 -43.26
CA GLN A 275 33.25 -12.50 -41.83
C GLN A 275 33.29 -11.14 -41.11
N ILE A 276 33.60 -10.06 -41.83
CA ILE A 276 33.70 -8.72 -41.23
C ILE A 276 32.33 -8.26 -40.75
N GLY A 277 31.28 -8.33 -41.58
CA GLY A 277 29.94 -7.90 -41.17
C GLY A 277 29.42 -8.70 -39.99
N THR A 278 29.65 -10.03 -39.98
CA THR A 278 29.28 -10.87 -38.83
C THR A 278 30.06 -10.51 -37.55
N VAL A 279 31.33 -10.08 -37.63
CA VAL A 279 32.09 -9.63 -36.46
C VAL A 279 31.57 -8.30 -35.92
N ILE A 280 31.13 -7.39 -36.80
CA ILE A 280 30.62 -6.07 -36.42
C ILE A 280 29.22 -6.20 -35.79
N ASP A 281 28.32 -6.92 -36.46
CA ASP A 281 26.90 -6.93 -36.10
C ASP A 281 26.47 -8.19 -35.32
N LEU A 282 27.42 -9.10 -35.06
CA LEU A 282 27.24 -10.38 -34.35
C LEU A 282 26.16 -11.29 -34.96
N ARG A 283 25.77 -11.04 -36.21
CA ARG A 283 24.76 -11.79 -36.97
C ARG A 283 25.22 -11.97 -38.41
N VAL A 284 24.88 -13.12 -38.99
CA VAL A 284 25.06 -13.36 -40.42
C VAL A 284 23.81 -12.87 -41.13
N ASP A 285 23.94 -11.79 -41.90
CA ASP A 285 22.88 -11.33 -42.78
C ASP A 285 23.10 -11.81 -44.22
N ALA A 286 22.16 -11.49 -45.12
CA ALA A 286 22.31 -11.91 -46.51
C ALA A 286 23.36 -11.09 -47.28
N VAL A 287 23.76 -9.91 -46.79
CA VAL A 287 24.88 -9.14 -47.38
C VAL A 287 26.19 -9.89 -47.14
N ASP A 288 26.43 -10.40 -45.93
CA ASP A 288 27.61 -11.23 -45.59
C ASP A 288 27.75 -12.48 -46.47
N LEU A 289 26.62 -13.14 -46.73
CA LEU A 289 26.56 -14.32 -47.60
C LEU A 289 26.88 -13.94 -49.05
N THR A 290 26.33 -12.84 -49.56
CA THR A 290 26.62 -12.37 -50.93
C THR A 290 28.08 -11.94 -51.08
N ALA A 291 28.66 -11.27 -50.08
CA ALA A 291 30.06 -10.89 -50.08
C ALA A 291 30.98 -12.13 -50.15
N THR A 292 30.60 -13.22 -49.49
CA THR A 292 31.32 -14.50 -49.56
C THR A 292 31.22 -15.15 -50.95
N VAL A 293 30.05 -15.08 -51.60
CA VAL A 293 29.86 -15.59 -52.97
C VAL A 293 30.71 -14.80 -53.98
N ILE A 294 30.77 -13.47 -53.82
CA ILE A 294 31.60 -12.60 -54.66
C ILE A 294 33.09 -12.87 -54.42
N ASP A 295 33.55 -13.00 -53.16
CA ASP A 295 34.95 -13.38 -52.84
C ASP A 295 35.37 -14.67 -53.56
N LEU A 296 34.49 -15.67 -53.55
CA LEU A 296 34.72 -16.94 -54.24
C LEU A 296 34.80 -16.78 -55.77
N ALA A 297 34.04 -15.85 -56.36
CA ALA A 297 34.09 -15.55 -57.78
C ALA A 297 35.38 -14.79 -58.16
N VAL A 298 35.76 -13.77 -57.38
CA VAL A 298 37.00 -12.98 -57.57
C VAL A 298 38.23 -13.87 -57.47
N ARG A 299 38.27 -14.78 -56.48
CA ARG A 299 39.35 -15.77 -56.35
C ARG A 299 39.29 -16.87 -57.42
N GLY A 300 38.30 -16.86 -58.32
CA GLY A 300 38.19 -17.76 -59.46
C GLY A 300 37.68 -19.17 -59.13
N TYR A 301 37.08 -19.37 -57.96
CA TYR A 301 36.45 -20.64 -57.57
C TYR A 301 35.04 -20.79 -58.16
N LEU A 302 34.30 -19.69 -58.24
CA LEU A 302 32.99 -19.61 -58.87
C LEU A 302 33.03 -18.79 -60.16
N TRP A 303 32.11 -19.09 -61.06
CA TRP A 303 31.84 -18.30 -62.25
C TRP A 303 30.36 -17.91 -62.22
N ILE A 304 30.12 -16.60 -62.23
CA ILE A 304 28.79 -16.01 -62.26
C ILE A 304 28.59 -15.47 -63.67
N ALA A 305 27.55 -15.95 -64.35
CA ALA A 305 27.18 -15.49 -65.67
C ALA A 305 25.77 -14.92 -65.63
N GLU A 306 25.59 -13.75 -66.23
CA GLU A 306 24.26 -13.22 -66.49
C GLU A 306 23.58 -14.10 -67.55
N THR A 307 22.31 -14.39 -67.31
CA THR A 307 21.45 -15.22 -68.16
C THR A 307 20.08 -14.58 -68.26
N THR A 308 19.32 -14.95 -69.30
CA THR A 308 17.94 -14.48 -69.44
C THR A 308 17.01 -15.59 -69.00
N GLY A 309 16.23 -15.34 -67.95
CA GLY A 309 15.22 -16.25 -67.44
C GLY A 309 13.99 -16.32 -68.34
N ALA A 310 13.05 -17.21 -67.99
CA ALA A 310 11.74 -17.24 -68.65
C ALA A 310 11.05 -15.88 -68.48
N GLU A 311 10.43 -15.37 -69.56
CA GLU A 311 9.79 -14.04 -69.67
C GLU A 311 10.75 -12.84 -69.80
N GLY A 312 12.03 -13.04 -70.15
CA GLY A 312 12.94 -11.93 -70.45
C GLY A 312 13.51 -11.20 -69.22
N ARG A 313 13.26 -11.71 -68.01
CA ARG A 313 13.88 -11.20 -66.79
C ARG A 313 15.35 -11.61 -66.69
N LEU A 314 16.15 -10.69 -66.16
CA LEU A 314 17.57 -10.89 -65.88
C LEU A 314 17.73 -11.91 -64.75
N ASP A 315 18.46 -12.99 -65.02
CA ASP A 315 18.71 -14.12 -64.13
C ASP A 315 20.22 -14.42 -64.08
N TRP A 316 20.69 -15.18 -63.09
CA TRP A 316 22.12 -15.40 -62.88
C TRP A 316 22.43 -16.87 -62.71
N GLN A 317 23.35 -17.38 -63.53
CA GLN A 317 23.84 -18.75 -63.42
C GLN A 317 25.18 -18.77 -62.69
N ILE A 318 25.21 -19.48 -61.55
CA ILE A 318 26.42 -19.71 -60.76
C ILE A 318 26.95 -21.11 -61.07
N SER A 319 28.20 -21.21 -61.51
CA SER A 319 28.86 -22.48 -61.84
C SER A 319 30.25 -22.56 -61.20
N ARG A 320 30.73 -23.78 -60.95
CA ARG A 320 32.05 -24.01 -60.35
C ARG A 320 33.13 -24.03 -61.42
N ARG A 321 34.26 -23.35 -61.21
CA ARG A 321 35.44 -23.48 -62.08
C ARG A 321 36.29 -24.67 -61.64
N ALA A 322 36.49 -25.63 -62.55
CA ALA A 322 37.10 -26.93 -62.27
C ALA A 322 38.61 -26.89 -61.93
N ARG A 323 39.32 -25.79 -62.24
CA ARG A 323 40.79 -25.76 -62.17
C ARG A 323 41.40 -25.53 -60.78
N ARG A 324 40.60 -25.23 -59.73
CA ARG A 324 41.10 -24.87 -58.38
C ARG A 324 40.43 -25.61 -57.22
N THR A 325 39.79 -26.76 -57.48
CA THR A 325 39.02 -27.49 -56.45
C THR A 325 39.85 -28.37 -55.50
N ALA A 326 41.15 -28.54 -55.75
CA ALA A 326 41.98 -29.45 -54.96
C ALA A 326 42.35 -28.92 -53.55
N SER A 327 42.25 -27.61 -53.29
CA SER A 327 42.77 -26.99 -52.06
C SER A 327 41.69 -26.26 -51.21
N TRP A 328 40.51 -26.86 -51.02
CA TRP A 328 39.44 -26.23 -50.22
C TRP A 328 39.57 -26.56 -48.72
N PRO A 329 39.55 -25.57 -47.82
CA PRO A 329 39.33 -25.82 -46.40
C PRO A 329 37.90 -26.35 -46.13
N PRO A 330 37.69 -27.18 -45.09
CA PRO A 330 36.51 -28.03 -44.92
C PRO A 330 35.17 -27.26 -44.87
N MET A 331 35.13 -26.06 -44.29
CA MET A 331 33.93 -25.23 -44.20
C MET A 331 33.35 -24.85 -45.57
N ARG A 332 34.20 -24.63 -46.58
CA ARG A 332 33.76 -24.28 -47.96
C ARG A 332 33.15 -25.49 -48.67
N ARG A 333 33.59 -26.70 -48.35
CA ARG A 333 33.09 -27.94 -48.98
C ARG A 333 31.63 -28.18 -48.60
N ASN A 334 31.24 -27.88 -47.35
CA ASN A 334 29.90 -28.10 -46.81
C ASN A 334 28.83 -27.14 -47.33
N PHE A 335 29.17 -25.86 -47.57
CA PHE A 335 28.22 -24.87 -48.13
C PHE A 335 27.77 -25.23 -49.56
N TRP A 336 28.68 -25.79 -50.36
CA TRP A 336 28.36 -26.16 -51.75
C TRP A 336 27.52 -27.44 -51.82
N THR A 337 27.73 -28.39 -50.92
CA THR A 337 26.91 -29.61 -50.83
C THR A 337 25.49 -29.33 -50.37
N SER A 338 25.25 -28.32 -49.52
CA SER A 338 23.91 -27.96 -49.05
C SER A 338 23.10 -27.15 -50.07
N CYS A 339 23.73 -26.28 -50.86
CA CYS A 339 23.02 -25.47 -51.87
C CYS A 339 22.67 -26.22 -53.17
N CYS A 340 23.36 -27.32 -53.50
CA CYS A 340 23.19 -28.01 -54.78
C CYS A 340 22.89 -29.51 -54.62
N LEU A 341 21.76 -29.85 -53.99
CA LEU A 341 21.20 -31.20 -54.10
C LEU A 341 20.52 -31.40 -55.46
N ARG A 342 21.28 -31.85 -56.49
CA ARG A 342 20.93 -32.99 -57.37
C ARG A 342 21.67 -33.11 -58.71
N ARG A 343 22.54 -32.19 -59.18
CA ARG A 343 23.42 -32.45 -60.35
C ARG A 343 24.79 -31.76 -60.22
N PRO A 344 25.92 -32.44 -60.50
CA PRO A 344 27.24 -31.98 -60.06
C PRO A 344 27.90 -30.89 -60.93
N ARG A 345 27.21 -30.30 -61.90
CA ARG A 345 27.81 -29.30 -62.83
C ARG A 345 26.95 -28.08 -63.18
N ARG A 346 25.67 -28.02 -62.79
CA ARG A 346 24.82 -26.84 -62.99
C ARG A 346 23.87 -26.70 -61.81
N CYS A 347 23.90 -25.54 -61.15
CA CYS A 347 22.87 -25.15 -60.20
C CYS A 347 22.08 -24.03 -60.87
N THR A 348 20.92 -24.36 -61.43
CA THR A 348 19.92 -23.38 -61.86
C THR A 348 18.99 -23.15 -60.67
N CYS A 349 18.91 -21.90 -60.20
CA CYS A 349 17.98 -21.51 -59.14
C CYS A 349 16.76 -20.87 -59.81
N PRO A 350 15.63 -21.58 -60.01
CA PRO A 350 14.47 -20.99 -60.66
C PRO A 350 13.86 -19.94 -59.72
N ALA A 351 13.61 -18.74 -60.25
CA ALA A 351 13.10 -17.56 -59.54
C ALA A 351 11.78 -17.75 -58.75
N SER A 352 11.11 -18.89 -58.88
CA SER A 352 9.87 -19.21 -58.16
C SER A 352 10.08 -19.83 -56.76
N ARG A 353 11.28 -20.36 -56.43
CA ARG A 353 11.57 -20.95 -55.10
C ARG A 353 12.53 -20.15 -54.22
N CYS A 354 13.15 -19.10 -54.75
CA CYS A 354 13.88 -18.11 -53.97
C CYS A 354 13.15 -16.77 -54.05
N ARG A 355 11.94 -16.71 -53.47
CA ARG A 355 11.29 -15.42 -53.21
C ARG A 355 11.92 -14.82 -51.96
N VAL A 356 13.10 -14.22 -52.11
CA VAL A 356 13.57 -13.15 -51.22
C VAL A 356 13.64 -11.89 -52.10
N PRO A 357 12.79 -10.88 -51.85
CA PRO A 357 12.60 -9.77 -52.77
C PRO A 357 13.86 -8.91 -52.88
N GLY A 358 14.36 -8.68 -54.11
CA GLY A 358 15.19 -7.51 -54.43
C GLY A 358 16.70 -7.56 -54.18
N TRP A 359 17.32 -8.74 -54.00
CA TRP A 359 18.70 -8.80 -53.46
C TRP A 359 19.85 -8.56 -54.45
N ILE A 360 19.66 -8.68 -55.77
CA ILE A 360 20.75 -8.43 -56.74
C ILE A 360 20.75 -6.99 -57.26
N SER A 361 19.60 -6.30 -57.27
CA SER A 361 19.53 -4.89 -57.67
C SER A 361 20.20 -3.93 -56.69
N ALA A 362 20.43 -4.34 -55.44
CA ALA A 362 21.07 -3.51 -54.42
C ALA A 362 22.61 -3.56 -54.46
N ALA A 363 23.21 -4.62 -55.03
CA ALA A 363 24.66 -4.80 -55.08
C ALA A 363 25.32 -4.20 -56.34
N PHE A 364 24.53 -3.92 -57.38
CA PHE A 364 24.94 -3.16 -58.57
C PHE A 364 23.85 -2.16 -58.94
N PRO A 365 23.83 -0.97 -58.32
CA PRO A 365 23.11 0.17 -58.88
C PRO A 365 23.76 0.56 -60.22
N ARG A 366 22.95 1.02 -61.18
CA ARG A 366 23.42 1.54 -62.46
C ARG A 366 24.40 2.69 -62.29
#